data_AF-A0A090F7Y3-F1
#
_entry.id   AF-A0A090F7Y3-F1
#
_cell.length_a   1.000
_cell.length_b   1.000
_cell.length_c   1.000
_cell.angle_alpha   90.00
_cell.angle_beta   90.00
_cell.angle_gamma   90.00
#
_symmetry.space_group_name_H-M   'P 1'
#
loop_
_entity.id
_entity.type
_entity.pdbx_description
1 polymer ?
#
loop_
_entity_poly.entity_id
_entity_poly.type
_entity_poly.pdbx_seq_one_letter_code
_entity_poly.pdbx_strand_id
1 'polypeptide(L)'
;MNDRPDFSRAGSSLSNGLVIGTFVGRDRSGDAIVSVPDGIENRLVTARAATMLEASDFGADVVVMFEGGDPDRVIILGRLLHPKPVRAENVAATLDGERLELSAEREIVLRCGKASITLTRTGKIILRGTYILSRSSGPNKIKGGSIQLN
;
A
#
# COMPACT_ATOMS: atom_id res chain seq x y z
N MET A 1 22.94 44.98 -37.27
CA MET A 1 23.10 43.52 -37.49
C MET A 1 22.66 42.85 -36.20
N ASN A 2 21.36 42.58 -36.05
CA ASN A 2 20.78 41.97 -34.87
C ASN A 2 19.98 40.77 -35.37
N ASP A 3 20.60 39.58 -35.36
CA ASP A 3 19.91 38.32 -35.61
C ASP A 3 19.12 37.96 -34.36
N ARG A 4 17.82 38.26 -34.37
CA ARG A 4 16.87 37.66 -33.44
C ARG A 4 16.46 36.32 -34.03
N PRO A 5 16.61 35.20 -33.31
CA PRO A 5 16.12 33.92 -33.80
C PRO A 5 14.59 33.97 -33.91
N ASP A 6 14.11 33.59 -35.08
CA ASP A 6 12.70 33.50 -35.44
C ASP A 6 12.09 32.22 -34.85
N PHE A 7 11.17 32.38 -33.89
CA PHE A 7 10.47 31.29 -33.21
C PHE A 7 9.16 30.88 -33.93
N SER A 8 8.94 31.29 -35.18
CA SER A 8 7.70 31.04 -35.93
C SER A 8 7.49 29.60 -36.44
N ARG A 9 8.26 28.62 -35.94
CA ARG A 9 7.97 27.17 -36.09
C ARG A 9 7.51 26.49 -34.79
N ALA A 10 6.96 27.25 -33.84
CA ALA A 10 6.31 26.71 -32.64
C ALA A 10 4.91 26.16 -32.96
N GLY A 11 4.84 25.06 -33.71
CA GLY A 11 3.64 24.24 -33.89
C GLY A 11 3.84 22.87 -33.22
N SER A 12 3.18 22.68 -32.07
CA SER A 12 2.90 21.40 -31.37
C SER A 12 4.05 20.53 -30.82
N SER A 13 4.97 21.06 -30.00
CA SER A 13 6.05 20.24 -29.40
C SER A 13 6.00 20.02 -27.87
N LEU A 14 4.85 20.23 -27.22
CA LEU A 14 4.71 20.06 -25.76
C LEU A 14 3.46 19.27 -25.31
N SER A 15 2.70 18.66 -26.22
CA SER A 15 1.40 18.08 -25.85
C SER A 15 1.41 16.73 -25.12
N ASN A 16 2.46 15.90 -25.19
CA ASN A 16 2.44 14.54 -24.60
C ASN A 16 3.70 14.18 -23.78
N GLY A 17 4.21 15.09 -22.94
CA GLY A 17 5.46 14.85 -22.19
C GLY A 17 5.39 13.73 -21.15
N LEU A 18 4.20 13.41 -20.64
CA LEU A 18 3.97 12.37 -19.65
C LEU A 18 2.66 11.65 -19.95
N VAL A 19 2.64 10.32 -19.83
CA VAL A 19 1.41 9.53 -19.91
C VAL A 19 1.32 8.55 -18.75
N ILE A 20 0.11 8.09 -18.46
CA ILE A 20 -0.11 6.98 -17.53
C ILE A 20 -0.06 5.68 -18.34
N GLY A 21 0.82 4.78 -17.95
CA GLY A 21 0.88 3.42 -18.45
C GLY A 21 0.69 2.41 -17.32
N THR A 22 0.74 1.13 -17.65
CA THR A 22 0.63 0.04 -16.69
C THR A 22 1.92 -0.77 -16.69
N PHE A 23 2.53 -0.94 -15.51
CA PHE A 23 3.70 -1.80 -15.39
C PHE A 23 3.31 -3.28 -15.55
N VAL A 24 3.89 -3.98 -16.53
CA VAL A 24 3.54 -5.37 -16.84
C VAL A 24 4.65 -6.37 -16.50
N GLY A 25 5.59 -5.95 -15.65
CA GLY A 25 6.68 -6.80 -15.16
C GLY A 25 8.01 -6.53 -15.86
N ARG A 26 8.88 -7.52 -15.89
CA ARG A 26 10.24 -7.40 -16.45
C ARG A 26 10.46 -8.44 -17.55
N ASP A 27 11.31 -8.11 -18.51
CA ASP A 27 11.75 -9.07 -19.52
C ASP A 27 12.79 -10.06 -18.95
N ARG A 28 13.35 -10.92 -19.81
CA ARG A 28 14.38 -11.90 -19.41
C ARG A 28 15.71 -11.26 -18.97
N SER A 29 15.97 -10.03 -19.40
CA SER A 29 17.17 -9.26 -19.04
C SER A 29 16.98 -8.52 -17.71
N GLY A 30 15.74 -8.41 -17.23
CA GLY A 30 15.37 -7.70 -16.02
C GLY A 30 14.91 -6.26 -16.28
N ASP A 31 14.81 -5.83 -17.53
CA ASP A 31 14.32 -4.50 -17.86
C ASP A 31 12.81 -4.41 -17.69
N ALA A 32 12.31 -3.26 -17.23
CA ALA A 32 10.88 -3.06 -17.00
C ALA A 32 10.13 -3.04 -18.33
N ILE A 33 8.94 -3.63 -18.37
CA ILE A 33 8.02 -3.53 -19.50
C ILE A 33 6.80 -2.74 -19.04
N VAL A 34 6.37 -1.78 -19.85
CA VAL A 34 5.19 -0.97 -19.61
C VAL A 34 4.25 -1.02 -20.80
N SER A 35 2.95 -1.12 -20.51
CA SER A 35 1.87 -0.95 -21.46
C SER A 35 1.50 0.53 -21.51
N VAL A 36 1.72 1.20 -22.64
CA VAL A 36 1.37 2.61 -22.85
C VAL A 36 0.21 2.74 -23.85
N PRO A 37 -0.70 3.72 -23.68
CA PRO A 37 -1.74 3.98 -24.66
C PRO A 37 -1.16 4.40 -26.01
N ASP A 38 -1.64 3.81 -27.11
CA ASP A 38 -1.26 4.13 -28.48
C ASP A 38 -2.49 4.07 -29.42
N GLY A 39 -3.26 5.16 -29.43
CA GLY A 39 -4.53 5.22 -30.14
C GLY A 39 -5.63 4.40 -29.43
N ILE A 40 -6.15 3.37 -30.11
CA ILE A 40 -7.21 2.50 -29.58
C ILE A 40 -6.62 1.30 -28.83
N GLU A 41 -5.39 0.91 -29.16
CA GLU A 41 -4.70 -0.23 -28.56
C GLU A 41 -3.61 0.23 -27.61
N ASN A 42 -3.19 -0.67 -26.74
CA ASN A 42 -2.04 -0.45 -25.88
C ASN A 42 -0.80 -1.10 -26.50
N ARG A 43 0.33 -0.42 -26.38
CA ARG A 43 1.62 -0.90 -26.86
C ARG A 43 2.51 -1.29 -25.69
N LEU A 44 3.14 -2.46 -25.77
CA LEU A 44 4.15 -2.90 -24.81
C LEU A 44 5.52 -2.37 -25.21
N VAL A 45 6.19 -1.66 -24.31
CA VAL A 45 7.50 -1.06 -24.56
C VAL A 45 8.43 -1.36 -23.39
N THR A 46 9.69 -1.69 -23.70
CA THR A 46 10.74 -1.79 -22.68
C THR A 46 11.07 -0.39 -22.17
N ALA A 47 11.11 -0.23 -20.86
CA ALA A 47 11.33 1.04 -20.21
C ALA A 47 12.48 0.98 -19.21
N ARG A 48 13.21 2.09 -19.11
CA ARG A 48 14.11 2.35 -17.99
C ARG A 48 13.30 2.86 -16.82
N ALA A 49 13.75 2.61 -15.59
CA ALA A 49 13.06 3.09 -14.39
C ALA A 49 13.96 4.04 -13.60
N ALA A 50 13.41 5.22 -13.26
CA ALA A 50 14.01 6.15 -12.29
C ALA A 50 13.54 5.88 -10.85
N THR A 51 12.73 4.83 -10.66
CA THR A 51 12.19 4.38 -9.37
C THR A 51 12.39 2.87 -9.20
N MET A 52 12.32 2.39 -7.97
CA MET A 52 12.32 0.96 -7.69
C MET A 52 10.96 0.37 -8.05
N LEU A 53 10.97 -0.73 -8.80
CA LEU A 53 9.77 -1.50 -9.17
C LEU A 53 9.95 -2.93 -8.69
N GLU A 54 9.07 -3.36 -7.79
CA GLU A 54 9.03 -4.71 -7.23
C GLU A 54 8.09 -5.62 -8.03
N ALA A 55 8.18 -6.92 -7.80
CA ALA A 55 7.26 -7.88 -8.42
C ALA A 55 5.79 -7.65 -7.98
N SER A 56 5.59 -7.10 -6.78
CA SER A 56 4.29 -6.71 -6.22
C SER A 56 3.62 -5.55 -6.97
N ASP A 57 4.37 -4.84 -7.82
CA ASP A 57 3.89 -3.68 -8.58
C ASP A 57 3.25 -4.05 -9.91
N PHE A 58 3.24 -5.33 -10.29
CA PHE A 58 2.60 -5.79 -11.53
C PHE A 58 1.14 -5.29 -11.62
N GLY A 59 0.80 -4.69 -12.76
CA GLY A 59 -0.51 -4.11 -13.00
C GLY A 59 -0.71 -2.72 -12.39
N ALA A 60 0.29 -2.15 -11.70
CA ALA A 60 0.19 -0.81 -11.16
C ALA A 60 0.25 0.25 -12.27
N ASP A 61 -0.54 1.30 -12.09
CA ASP A 61 -0.43 2.52 -12.87
C ASP A 61 0.92 3.20 -12.59
N VAL A 62 1.61 3.56 -13.65
CA VAL A 62 2.90 4.23 -13.62
C VAL A 62 2.88 5.48 -14.48
N VAL A 63 3.56 6.51 -14.00
CA VAL A 63 3.81 7.72 -14.78
C VAL A 63 5.06 7.48 -15.61
N VAL A 64 4.91 7.63 -16.92
CA VAL A 64 6.02 7.46 -17.87
C VAL A 64 6.27 8.72 -18.68
N MET A 65 7.53 8.91 -19.06
CA MET A 65 8.01 9.98 -19.92
C MET A 65 8.63 9.38 -21.18
N PHE A 66 8.43 10.07 -22.31
CA PHE A 66 9.10 9.77 -23.58
C PHE A 66 10.35 10.65 -23.72
N GLU A 67 11.53 10.06 -23.65
CA GLU A 67 12.80 10.78 -23.71
C GLU A 67 12.94 11.50 -25.07
N GLY A 68 13.03 12.83 -25.05
CA GLY A 68 13.07 13.63 -26.29
C GLY A 68 11.81 13.56 -27.14
N GLY A 69 10.70 13.07 -26.58
CA GLY A 69 9.44 12.84 -27.30
C GLY A 69 9.41 11.57 -28.13
N ASP A 70 10.41 10.69 -28.01
CA ASP A 70 10.48 9.39 -28.70
C ASP A 70 9.62 8.34 -27.97
N PRO A 71 8.52 7.85 -28.57
CA PRO A 71 7.66 6.84 -27.94
C PRO A 71 8.37 5.52 -27.64
N ASP A 72 9.47 5.21 -28.31
CA ASP A 72 10.23 3.97 -28.09
C ASP A 72 11.26 4.10 -26.97
N ARG A 73 11.48 5.32 -26.45
CA ARG A 73 12.39 5.60 -25.35
C ARG A 73 11.63 6.01 -24.10
N VAL A 74 11.13 5.00 -23.38
CA VAL A 74 10.27 5.19 -22.22
C VAL A 74 11.06 5.17 -20.91
N ILE A 75 10.79 6.15 -20.05
CA ILE A 75 11.31 6.21 -18.68
C ILE A 75 10.15 6.22 -17.69
N ILE A 76 10.09 5.22 -16.82
CA ILE A 76 9.17 5.17 -15.68
C ILE A 76 9.70 6.11 -14.60
N LEU A 77 8.92 7.14 -14.27
CA LEU A 77 9.27 8.11 -13.23
C LEU A 77 8.82 7.66 -11.84
N GLY A 78 7.68 6.97 -11.75
CA GLY A 78 7.08 6.62 -10.48
C GLY A 78 5.78 5.85 -10.64
N ARG A 79 5.35 5.18 -9.56
CA ARG A 79 3.99 4.63 -9.46
C ARG A 79 2.99 5.73 -9.14
N LEU A 80 1.80 5.63 -9.71
CA LEU A 80 0.68 6.44 -9.30
C LEU A 80 0.07 5.83 -8.03
N LEU A 81 0.24 6.52 -6.90
CA LEU A 81 -0.33 6.08 -5.63
C LEU A 81 -1.71 6.71 -5.45
N HIS A 82 -2.72 5.87 -5.26
CA HIS A 82 -4.01 6.38 -4.78
C HIS A 82 -3.88 6.74 -3.31
N PRO A 83 -4.15 8.01 -2.93
CA PRO A 83 -4.13 8.40 -1.53
C PRO A 83 -5.16 7.55 -0.78
N LYS A 84 -4.69 6.74 0.17
CA LYS A 84 -5.59 6.10 1.13
C LYS A 84 -6.11 7.18 2.06
N PRO A 85 -7.43 7.33 2.26
CA PRO A 85 -7.94 8.28 3.23
C PRO A 85 -7.32 7.94 4.59
N VAL A 86 -6.57 8.89 5.15
CA VAL A 86 -6.03 8.78 6.50
C VAL A 86 -7.22 8.88 7.43
N ARG A 87 -7.76 7.73 7.84
CA ARG A 87 -8.52 7.70 9.08
C ARG A 87 -7.51 7.93 10.20
N ALA A 88 -7.81 8.87 11.10
CA ALA A 88 -7.10 8.97 12.36
C ALA A 88 -7.45 7.72 13.19
N GLU A 89 -6.76 6.62 12.93
CA GLU A 89 -6.93 5.37 13.66
C GLU A 89 -5.93 5.40 14.81
N ASN A 90 -6.39 5.75 16.02
CA ASN A 90 -5.61 5.72 17.27
C ASN A 90 -5.26 4.28 17.71
N VAL A 91 -5.06 3.37 16.75
CA VAL A 91 -4.69 1.98 17.00
C VAL A 91 -3.19 1.88 16.74
N ALA A 92 -2.41 1.80 17.82
CA ALA A 92 -0.98 1.56 17.76
C ALA A 92 -0.70 0.09 18.10
N ALA A 93 0.13 -0.54 17.27
CA ALA A 93 0.73 -1.83 17.56
C ALA A 93 2.26 -1.65 17.52
N THR A 94 2.94 -1.88 18.64
CA THR A 94 4.41 -1.88 18.69
C THR A 94 4.91 -3.32 18.76
N LEU A 95 5.94 -3.60 17.96
CA LEU A 95 6.61 -4.90 17.89
C LEU A 95 8.12 -4.65 18.03
N ASP A 96 8.73 -5.15 19.09
CA ASP A 96 10.17 -5.03 19.35
C ASP A 96 10.94 -6.35 19.14
N GLY A 97 10.27 -7.38 18.59
CA GLY A 97 10.81 -8.72 18.39
C GLY A 97 10.64 -9.66 19.59
N GLU A 98 10.35 -9.13 20.78
CA GLU A 98 10.14 -9.90 22.01
C GLU A 98 8.70 -9.74 22.56
N ARG A 99 8.05 -8.61 22.26
CA ARG A 99 6.78 -8.15 22.79
C ARG A 99 5.93 -7.51 21.70
N LEU A 100 4.63 -7.84 21.74
CA LEU A 100 3.57 -7.17 20.99
C LEU A 100 2.68 -6.40 21.96
N GLU A 101 2.52 -5.09 21.74
CA GLU A 101 1.63 -4.24 22.54
C GLU A 101 0.54 -3.63 21.65
N LEU A 102 -0.72 -3.83 22.05
CA LEU A 102 -1.91 -3.28 21.40
C LEU A 102 -2.54 -2.23 22.33
N SER A 103 -2.70 -1.00 21.83
CA SER A 103 -3.27 0.11 22.60
C SER A 103 -4.41 0.80 21.84
N ALA A 104 -5.49 1.14 22.56
CA ALA A 104 -6.65 1.84 22.03
C ALA A 104 -7.35 2.67 23.13
N GLU A 105 -7.92 3.82 22.75
CA GLU A 105 -8.56 4.74 23.72
C GLU A 105 -9.89 4.24 24.28
N ARG A 106 -10.60 3.35 23.57
CA ARG A 106 -11.97 2.93 23.92
C ARG A 106 -12.06 1.43 24.20
N GLU A 107 -11.65 0.61 23.25
CA GLU A 107 -11.78 -0.85 23.33
C GLU A 107 -10.78 -1.56 22.43
N ILE A 108 -10.42 -2.78 22.83
CA ILE A 108 -9.68 -3.74 21.99
C ILE A 108 -10.54 -5.00 21.90
N VAL A 109 -10.86 -5.45 20.68
CA VAL A 109 -11.67 -6.64 20.43
C VAL A 109 -10.91 -7.62 19.53
N LEU A 110 -10.54 -8.78 20.09
CA LEU A 110 -10.02 -9.91 19.32
C LEU A 110 -11.18 -10.86 19.02
N ARG A 111 -11.61 -10.97 17.76
CA ARG A 111 -12.81 -11.72 17.35
C ARG A 111 -12.48 -12.83 16.35
N CYS A 112 -13.08 -14.00 16.57
CA CYS A 112 -13.13 -15.09 15.59
C CYS A 112 -14.53 -15.72 15.63
N GLY A 113 -15.33 -15.50 14.59
CA GLY A 113 -16.72 -15.95 14.53
C GLY A 113 -17.55 -15.52 15.75
N LYS A 114 -18.10 -16.51 16.48
CA LYS A 114 -18.93 -16.31 17.68
C LYS A 114 -18.14 -16.03 18.97
N ALA A 115 -16.81 -16.12 18.92
CA ALA A 115 -15.94 -15.88 20.07
C ALA A 115 -15.30 -14.48 20.04
N SER A 116 -15.11 -13.88 21.21
CA SER A 116 -14.37 -12.63 21.36
C SER A 116 -13.71 -12.47 22.72
N ILE A 117 -12.54 -11.82 22.73
CA ILE A 117 -11.90 -11.24 23.91
C ILE A 117 -12.00 -9.72 23.77
N THR A 118 -12.57 -9.05 24.78
CA THR A 118 -12.79 -7.60 24.74
C THR A 118 -12.21 -6.94 25.97
N LEU A 119 -11.29 -5.99 25.76
CA LEU A 119 -10.77 -5.09 26.78
C LEU A 119 -11.44 -3.73 26.61
N THR A 120 -11.97 -3.17 27.69
CA THR A 120 -12.66 -1.86 27.65
C THR A 120 -11.84 -0.80 28.39
N ARG A 121 -12.04 0.48 28.06
CA ARG A 121 -11.43 1.62 28.78
C ARG A 121 -11.70 1.61 30.29
N THR A 122 -12.79 0.97 30.73
CA THR A 122 -13.12 0.84 32.18
C THR A 122 -12.31 -0.24 32.91
N GLY A 123 -11.41 -0.94 32.20
CA GLY A 123 -10.63 -2.05 32.74
C GLY A 123 -11.36 -3.40 32.75
N LYS A 124 -12.60 -3.47 32.26
CA LYS A 124 -13.31 -4.75 32.12
C LYS A 124 -12.72 -5.58 31.00
N ILE A 125 -12.49 -6.86 31.29
CA ILE A 125 -12.14 -7.90 30.32
C ILE A 125 -13.33 -8.85 30.18
N ILE A 126 -13.83 -9.02 28.95
CA ILE A 126 -14.95 -9.90 28.64
C ILE A 126 -14.47 -11.03 27.74
N LEU A 127 -14.67 -12.27 28.19
CA LEU A 127 -14.45 -13.49 27.40
C LEU A 127 -15.81 -14.03 26.95
N ARG A 128 -16.06 -14.06 25.64
CA ARG A 128 -17.29 -14.60 25.06
C ARG A 128 -16.96 -15.77 24.14
N GLY A 129 -17.69 -16.86 24.29
CA GLY A 129 -17.60 -18.04 23.44
C GLY A 129 -18.65 -19.07 23.86
N THR A 130 -18.88 -20.08 23.03
CA THR A 130 -19.73 -21.23 23.38
C THR A 130 -19.02 -22.20 24.34
N TYR A 131 -17.70 -22.09 24.45
CA TYR A 131 -16.85 -22.89 25.31
C TYR A 131 -15.57 -22.10 25.64
N ILE A 132 -15.15 -22.11 26.90
CA ILE A 132 -13.90 -21.50 27.36
C ILE A 132 -13.09 -22.59 28.07
N LEU A 133 -11.93 -22.95 27.52
CA LEU A 133 -10.96 -23.84 28.16
C LEU A 133 -9.83 -23.01 28.77
N SER A 134 -9.75 -22.99 30.10
CA SER A 134 -8.61 -22.42 30.82
C SER A 134 -7.69 -23.55 31.28
N ARG A 135 -6.55 -23.73 30.61
CA ARG A 135 -5.53 -24.74 30.94
C ARG A 135 -4.20 -24.06 31.23
N SER A 136 -3.56 -24.45 32.33
CA SER A 136 -2.21 -24.00 32.70
C SER A 136 -1.38 -25.20 33.12
N SER A 137 -0.07 -25.16 32.84
CA SER A 137 0.91 -26.12 33.37
C SER A 137 1.24 -25.84 34.84
N GLY A 138 0.96 -24.61 35.31
CA GLY A 138 1.07 -24.20 36.70
C GLY A 138 -0.31 -23.92 37.33
N PRO A 139 -0.35 -23.29 38.52
CA PRO A 139 -1.60 -22.97 39.18
C PRO A 139 -2.37 -21.87 38.46
N ASN A 140 -3.67 -22.10 38.22
CA ASN A 140 -4.62 -21.06 37.83
C ASN A 140 -5.13 -20.34 39.09
N LYS A 141 -4.59 -19.15 39.39
CA LYS A 141 -5.00 -18.36 40.56
C LYS A 141 -6.11 -17.39 40.18
N ILE A 142 -7.27 -17.51 40.83
CA ILE A 142 -8.39 -16.58 40.69
C ILE A 142 -8.54 -15.83 42.02
N LYS A 143 -8.50 -14.49 41.97
CA LYS A 143 -8.66 -13.62 43.13
C LYS A 143 -9.66 -12.52 42.79
N GLY A 144 -10.57 -12.23 43.71
CA GLY A 144 -11.55 -11.15 43.57
C GLY A 144 -12.32 -10.95 44.87
N GLY A 145 -12.87 -9.75 45.08
CA GLY A 145 -13.72 -9.46 46.24
C GLY A 145 -15.01 -10.29 46.27
N SER A 146 -15.42 -10.82 45.10
CA SER A 146 -16.43 -11.87 44.97
C SER A 146 -16.15 -12.71 43.74
N ILE A 147 -16.49 -13.99 43.80
CA ILE A 147 -16.46 -14.93 42.67
C ILE A 147 -17.86 -15.52 42.58
N GLN A 148 -18.55 -15.23 41.47
CA GLN A 148 -19.88 -15.78 41.19
C GLN A 148 -19.71 -16.93 40.20
N LEU A 149 -20.03 -18.14 40.66
CA LEU A 149 -20.08 -19.35 39.85
C LEU A 149 -21.53 -19.84 39.87
N ASN A 150 -22.10 -20.00 38.69
CA ASN A 150 -23.47 -20.50 38.49
C ASN A 150 -23.42 -21.72 37.58
#